data_AF-A0AAV8VKZ0-F1
#
_entry.id   AF-A0AAV8VKZ0-F1
#
_cell.length_a   1.000
_cell.length_b   1.000
_cell.length_c   1.000
_cell.angle_alpha   90.00
_cell.angle_beta   90.00
_cell.angle_gamma   90.00
#
_symmetry.space_group_name_H-M   'P 1'
#
loop_
_entity.id
_entity.type
_entity.pdbx_description
1 polymer ?
#
loop_
_entity_poly.entity_id
_entity_poly.type
_entity_poly.pdbx_seq_one_letter_code
_entity_poly.pdbx_strand_id
1 'polypeptide(L)'
;MNDVEDMGKYVIVTLRQTKTTRRFTITDDGCSFQPCTFYRKHGKCISLNAGHHTIGAVPKQIAKFLGLKEPELYTGHCFRRTGATMVVDAGGDILSLKRAGGGNQAKLL
;
A
#
# COMPACT_ATOMS: atom_id res chain seq x y z
N MET A 1 20.50 -13.91 0.61
CA MET A 1 19.15 -14.27 0.11
C MET A 1 18.44 -12.97 -0.24
N ASN A 2 17.92 -12.78 -1.45
CA ASN A 2 17.33 -11.49 -1.88
C ASN A 2 15.94 -11.29 -1.24
N ASP A 3 15.57 -10.06 -0.92
CA ASP A 3 14.24 -9.71 -0.37
C ASP A 3 13.15 -9.67 -1.45
N VAL A 4 13.55 -9.86 -2.71
CA VAL A 4 12.71 -9.80 -3.88
C VAL A 4 13.00 -11.03 -4.74
N GLU A 5 11.96 -11.75 -5.11
CA GLU A 5 12.02 -12.93 -5.97
C GLU A 5 11.16 -12.65 -7.23
N ASP A 6 11.77 -12.70 -8.41
CA ASP A 6 11.06 -12.52 -9.67
C ASP A 6 10.63 -13.88 -10.23
N MET A 7 9.32 -14.08 -10.38
CA MET A 7 8.70 -15.32 -10.85
C MET A 7 8.23 -15.21 -12.31
N GLY A 8 8.67 -14.17 -13.04
CA GLY A 8 8.28 -13.88 -14.41
C GLY A 8 6.88 -13.27 -14.53
N LYS A 9 5.85 -13.95 -14.04
CA LYS A 9 4.47 -13.40 -14.04
C LYS A 9 4.26 -12.36 -12.93
N TYR A 10 4.84 -12.60 -11.76
CA TYR A 10 4.68 -11.75 -10.58
C TYR A 10 6.02 -11.61 -9.85
N VAL A 11 6.13 -10.58 -9.01
CA VAL A 11 7.28 -10.34 -8.15
C VAL A 11 6.86 -10.56 -6.71
N ILE A 12 7.58 -11.41 -5.99
CA ILE A 12 7.35 -11.67 -4.56
C ILE A 12 8.31 -10.81 -3.75
N VAL A 13 7.78 -10.01 -2.83
CA VAL A 13 8.59 -9.21 -1.90
C VAL A 13 8.43 -9.75 -0.49
N THR A 14 9.56 -10.01 0.17
CA THR A 14 9.63 -10.43 1.57
C THR A 14 10.20 -9.28 2.41
N LEU A 15 9.40 -8.77 3.35
CA LEU A 15 9.85 -7.69 4.24
C LEU A 15 10.66 -8.27 5.41
N ARG A 16 11.98 -8.02 5.40
CA ARG A 16 12.84 -8.29 6.56
C ARG A 16 12.71 -7.13 7.57
N GLN A 17 12.72 -7.46 8.86
CA GLN A 17 12.54 -6.53 10.00
C GLN A 17 11.10 -6.14 10.35
N THR A 18 10.15 -7.08 10.27
CA THR A 18 8.83 -6.91 10.89
C THR A 18 8.63 -7.96 11.98
N LYS A 19 7.81 -7.68 13.01
CA LYS A 19 7.53 -8.61 14.13
C LYS A 19 7.03 -9.98 13.65
N THR A 20 6.47 -10.05 12.44
CA THR A 20 6.08 -11.26 11.73
C THR A 20 6.60 -11.15 10.31
N THR A 21 7.18 -12.22 9.75
CA THR A 21 7.58 -12.21 8.33
C THR A 21 6.37 -11.95 7.44
N ARG A 22 6.39 -10.85 6.69
CA ARG A 22 5.34 -10.48 5.74
C ARG A 22 5.84 -10.64 4.33
N ARG A 23 5.03 -11.29 3.50
CA ARG A 23 5.28 -11.50 2.08
C ARG A 23 4.08 -11.03 1.29
N PHE A 24 4.32 -10.32 0.19
CA PHE A 24 3.26 -9.89 -0.71
C PHE A 24 3.67 -10.07 -2.17
N THR A 25 2.67 -10.25 -3.01
CA THR A 25 2.82 -10.47 -4.45
C THR A 25 2.48 -9.18 -5.18
N ILE A 26 3.37 -8.77 -6.08
CA ILE A 26 3.16 -7.67 -7.03
C ILE A 26 2.84 -8.32 -8.38
N THR A 27 1.76 -7.89 -9.01
CA THR A 27 1.31 -8.36 -10.33
C THR A 27 0.97 -7.17 -11.22
N ASP A 28 1.12 -7.35 -12.53
CA ASP A 28 0.61 -6.40 -13.54
C ASP A 28 -0.89 -6.62 -13.80
N ASP A 29 -1.45 -7.77 -13.41
CA ASP A 29 -2.85 -8.12 -13.64
C ASP A 29 -3.78 -7.12 -12.95
N GLY A 30 -4.68 -6.50 -13.73
CA GLY A 30 -5.70 -5.57 -13.22
C GLY A 30 -5.17 -4.19 -12.82
N CYS A 31 -3.91 -3.87 -13.14
CA CYS A 31 -3.30 -2.58 -12.82
C CYS A 31 -3.09 -1.74 -14.09
N SER A 32 -3.53 -0.47 -14.07
CA SER A 32 -3.24 0.49 -15.18
C SER A 32 -1.76 0.86 -15.25
N PHE A 33 -1.08 0.80 -14.12
CA PHE A 33 0.37 0.82 -14.00
C PHE A 33 0.88 -0.63 -14.07
N GLN A 34 1.95 -0.88 -14.81
CA GLN A 34 2.56 -2.22 -14.96
C GLN A 34 3.79 -2.36 -14.03
N PRO A 35 3.60 -2.57 -12.70
CA PRO A 35 4.68 -2.51 -11.71
C PRO A 35 5.79 -3.55 -11.91
N CYS A 36 5.48 -4.77 -12.33
CA CYS A 36 6.49 -5.82 -12.57
C CYS A 36 7.32 -5.48 -13.80
N THR A 37 6.66 -5.02 -14.87
CA THR A 37 7.33 -4.53 -16.08
C THR A 37 8.24 -3.34 -15.77
N PHE A 38 7.76 -2.39 -14.97
CA PHE A 38 8.55 -1.25 -14.51
C PHE A 38 9.77 -1.67 -13.68
N TYR A 39 9.59 -2.58 -12.71
CA TYR A 39 10.66 -3.14 -11.89
C TYR A 39 11.77 -3.77 -12.74
N ARG A 40 11.40 -4.58 -13.75
CA ARG A 40 12.37 -5.24 -14.64
C ARG A 40 13.12 -4.28 -15.53
N LYS A 41 12.42 -3.26 -16.06
CA LYS A 41 13.02 -2.25 -16.95
C LYS A 41 14.07 -1.40 -16.24
N HIS A 42 13.81 -1.06 -14.97
CA HIS A 42 14.67 -0.16 -14.20
C HIS A 42 15.60 -0.90 -13.22
N GLY A 43 15.51 -2.23 -13.16
CA GLY A 43 16.42 -3.15 -12.45
C GLY A 43 16.31 -3.13 -10.93
N LYS A 44 16.14 -1.94 -10.32
CA LYS A 44 15.93 -1.78 -8.87
C LYS A 44 14.92 -0.66 -8.66
N CYS A 45 13.83 -0.96 -7.95
CA CYS A 45 13.13 0.09 -7.22
C CYS A 45 14.15 0.64 -6.22
N ILE A 46 14.70 1.82 -6.51
CA ILE A 46 15.53 2.56 -5.56
C ILE A 46 14.74 2.63 -4.26
N SER A 47 15.37 2.28 -3.14
CA SER A 47 14.81 2.52 -1.83
C SER A 47 14.64 4.03 -1.68
N LEU A 48 13.48 4.53 -2.10
CA LEU A 48 13.07 5.87 -1.75
C LEU A 48 12.97 5.81 -0.24
N ASN A 49 13.86 6.53 0.45
CA ASN A 49 13.77 6.78 1.87
C ASN A 49 12.55 7.67 2.13
N ALA A 50 11.36 7.18 1.76
CA ALA A 50 10.07 7.80 1.98
C ALA A 50 9.65 7.41 3.39
N GLY A 51 10.06 8.24 4.35
CA GLY A 51 9.66 8.06 5.74
C GLY A 51 8.15 8.28 5.92
N HIS A 52 7.67 7.99 7.13
CA HIS A 52 6.28 8.25 7.53
C HIS A 52 5.85 9.71 7.25
N HIS A 53 6.76 10.68 7.38
CA HIS A 53 6.48 12.09 7.06
C HIS A 53 6.21 12.32 5.57
N THR A 54 6.95 11.64 4.68
CA THR A 54 6.75 11.74 3.23
C THR A 54 5.40 11.16 2.84
N ILE A 55 5.14 9.90 3.23
CA ILE A 55 3.87 9.22 2.90
C ILE A 55 2.67 9.91 3.56
N GLY A 56 2.83 10.39 4.79
CA GLY A 56 1.79 11.12 5.52
C GLY A 56 1.43 12.47 4.89
N ALA A 57 2.33 13.08 4.11
CA ALA A 57 2.11 14.35 3.42
C ALA A 57 1.48 14.19 2.02
N VAL A 58 1.51 12.99 1.43
CA VAL A 58 0.96 12.73 0.09
C VAL A 58 -0.54 13.09 0.01
N PRO A 59 -1.42 12.72 0.96
CA PRO A 59 -2.84 13.07 0.88
C PRO A 59 -3.08 14.58 0.80
N LYS A 60 -2.32 15.37 1.56
CA LYS A 60 -2.34 16.83 1.49
C LYS A 60 -1.91 17.35 0.11
N GLN A 61 -0.85 16.78 -0.49
CA GLN A 61 -0.43 17.17 -1.84
C GLN A 61 -1.50 16.85 -2.89
N ILE A 62 -2.13 15.68 -2.80
CA ILE A 62 -3.26 15.30 -3.66
C ILE A 62 -4.43 16.28 -3.49
N ALA A 63 -4.80 16.60 -2.25
CA ALA A 63 -5.89 17.54 -1.97
C ALA A 63 -5.60 18.94 -2.52
N LYS A 64 -4.35 19.42 -2.42
CA LYS A 64 -3.92 20.68 -3.06
C LYS A 64 -4.01 20.63 -4.58
N PHE A 65 -3.54 19.55 -5.19
CA PHE A 65 -3.59 19.35 -6.64
C PHE A 65 -5.02 19.34 -7.17
N LEU A 66 -5.93 18.68 -6.44
CA LEU A 66 -7.35 18.60 -6.80
C LEU A 66 -8.16 19.87 -6.43
N GLY A 67 -7.55 20.86 -5.76
CA GLY A 67 -8.25 22.07 -5.34
C GLY A 67 -9.30 21.85 -4.24
N LEU A 68 -9.13 20.83 -3.39
CA LEU A 68 -10.07 20.54 -2.31
C LEU A 68 -9.96 21.59 -1.18
N LYS A 69 -11.07 21.83 -0.49
CA LYS A 69 -11.08 22.68 0.71
C LYS A 69 -10.23 22.06 1.81
N GLU A 70 -9.54 22.92 2.55
CA GLU A 70 -8.76 22.58 3.74
C GLU A 70 -7.77 21.40 3.53
N PRO A 71 -6.79 21.50 2.60
CA PRO A 71 -5.84 20.41 2.33
C PRO A 71 -5.05 19.94 3.55
N GLU A 72 -4.92 20.79 4.58
CA GLU A 72 -4.24 20.49 5.84
C GLU A 72 -4.90 19.37 6.65
N LEU A 73 -6.19 19.11 6.43
CA LEU A 73 -6.92 18.03 7.10
C LEU A 73 -6.63 16.65 6.49
N TYR A 74 -6.01 16.60 5.31
CA TYR A 74 -5.70 15.35 4.60
C TYR A 74 -4.35 14.82 5.07
N THR A 75 -4.40 13.97 6.11
CA THR A 75 -3.22 13.30 6.67
C THR A 75 -3.08 11.87 6.16
N GLY A 76 -1.98 11.18 6.49
CA GLY A 76 -1.79 9.76 6.17
C GLY A 76 -2.93 8.83 6.61
N HIS A 77 -3.78 9.24 7.56
CA HIS A 77 -4.98 8.49 7.96
C HIS A 77 -6.01 8.35 6.84
N CYS A 78 -6.00 9.23 5.82
CA CYS A 78 -6.85 9.13 4.65
C CYS A 78 -6.61 7.82 3.90
N PHE A 79 -5.35 7.40 3.70
CA PHE A 79 -5.05 6.15 3.02
C PHE A 79 -5.56 4.93 3.77
N ARG A 80 -5.52 4.93 5.11
CA ARG A 80 -6.09 3.83 5.90
C ARG A 80 -7.59 3.72 5.72
N ARG A 81 -8.31 4.85 5.70
CA ARG A 81 -9.77 4.89 5.50
C ARG A 81 -10.16 4.49 4.08
N THR A 82 -9.46 5.02 3.07
CA THR A 82 -9.68 4.64 1.68
C THR A 82 -9.40 3.16 1.46
N GLY A 83 -8.30 2.63 1.98
CA GLY A 83 -7.98 1.20 1.90
C GLY A 83 -9.03 0.31 2.56
N ALA A 84 -9.55 0.70 3.73
CA ALA A 84 -10.65 -0.01 4.39
C ALA A 84 -11.92 -0.04 3.52
N THR A 85 -12.28 1.10 2.93
CA THR A 85 -13.44 1.23 2.04
C THR A 85 -13.28 0.35 0.81
N MET A 86 -12.10 0.37 0.17
CA MET A 86 -11.80 -0.48 -0.99
C MET A 86 -11.93 -1.98 -0.69
N VAL A 87 -11.54 -2.43 0.52
CA VAL A 87 -11.71 -3.84 0.91
C VAL A 87 -13.19 -4.21 1.02
N VAL A 88 -14.01 -3.33 1.60
CA VAL A 88 -15.45 -3.56 1.75
C VAL A 88 -16.16 -3.49 0.38
N ASP A 89 -15.81 -2.52 -0.46
CA ASP A 89 -16.38 -2.36 -1.80
C ASP A 89 -16.06 -3.55 -2.72
N ALA A 90 -14.91 -4.20 -2.52
CA ALA A 90 -14.55 -5.44 -3.19
C ALA A 90 -15.28 -6.69 -2.66
N GLY A 91 -16.21 -6.53 -1.71
CA GLY A 91 -16.95 -7.63 -1.08
C GLY A 91 -16.18 -8.34 0.05
N GLY A 92 -15.11 -7.71 0.56
CA GLY A 92 -14.34 -8.25 1.68
C GLY A 92 -15.13 -8.21 2.99
N ASP A 93 -15.08 -9.31 3.74
CA ASP A 93 -15.72 -9.44 5.04
C ASP A 93 -14.90 -8.77 6.18
N ILE A 94 -15.46 -8.76 7.39
CA ILE A 94 -14.81 -8.18 8.59
C ILE A 94 -13.44 -8.82 8.85
N LEU A 95 -13.26 -10.11 8.54
CA LEU A 95 -12.00 -10.80 8.72
C LEU A 95 -10.95 -10.31 7.73
N SER A 96 -11.34 -10.13 6.47
CA SER A 96 -10.52 -9.58 5.40
C SER A 96 -10.11 -8.14 5.70
N LEU A 97 -11.04 -7.34 6.22
CA LEU A 97 -10.79 -5.97 6.68
C LEU A 97 -9.78 -5.92 7.85
N LYS A 98 -9.92 -6.80 8.85
CA LYS A 98 -8.97 -6.89 9.97
C LYS A 98 -7.57 -7.33 9.52
N ARG A 99 -7.50 -8.29 8.59
CA ARG A 99 -6.23 -8.74 7.99
C ARG A 99 -5.54 -7.59 7.23
N ALA A 100 -6.29 -6.82 6.43
CA ALA A 100 -5.76 -5.67 5.70
C ALA A 100 -5.33 -4.52 6.64
N GLY A 101 -6.11 -4.25 7.69
CA GLY A 101 -5.83 -3.19 8.67
C GLY A 101 -4.76 -3.53 9.72
N GLY A 102 -4.29 -4.79 9.78
CA GLY A 102 -3.26 -5.24 10.71
C GLY A 102 -3.68 -5.24 12.19
N GLY A 103 -4.98 -5.27 12.48
CA GLY A 103 -5.52 -5.08 13.83
C GLY A 103 -6.00 -6.37 14.50
N ASN A 104 -5.43 -6.68 15.67
CA ASN A 104 -6.04 -7.53 16.71
C ASN A 104 -7.03 -6.73 17.59
N GLN A 105 -7.89 -5.90 17.00
CA GLN A 105 -8.90 -5.18 17.77
C GLN A 105 -10.29 -5.47 17.21
N ALA A 106 -10.93 -6.46 17.81
CA ALA A 106 -12.37 -6.44 17.98
C ALA A 106 -12.69 -5.28 18.94
N LYS A 107 -13.29 -4.22 18.41
CA LYS A 107 -14.30 -3.43 19.12
C LYS A 107 -15.11 -2.70 18.06
N LEU A 108 -16.14 -3.40 17.62
CA LEU A 108 -17.30 -2.80 17.00
C LEU A 108 -18.29 -2.58 18.15
N LEU A 109 -18.22 -1.42 18.80
CA LEU A 109 -19.27 -0.77 19.58
C LEU A 109 -18.98 0.73 19.55
#